data_AF-A0A6B3EPV3-F1
#
_entry.id   AF-A0A6B3EPV3-F1
#
_cell.length_a   1.000
_cell.length_b   1.000
_cell.length_c   1.000
_cell.angle_alpha   90.00
_cell.angle_beta   90.00
_cell.angle_gamma   90.00
#
_symmetry.space_group_name_H-M   'P 1'
#
loop_
_entity.id
_entity.type
_entity.pdbx_description
1 polymer ?
#
loop_
_entity_poly.entity_id
_entity_poly.type
_entity_poly.pdbx_seq_one_letter_code
_entity_poly.pdbx_strand_id
1 'polypeptide(L)'
;AFGLIGLELHTVFGTAGDRVWEMIGWGLLVAAVVIGVRFLWLLPASWLAQRLHKKRDVAEDIPTSWRETVVMWWAGMRGVASVALALAIPLTTDAGDAFPGRDELVFIAFCVIMVTLVFQGLTLPWLVRRLGVRADTDAERQIEHDLAIRAAKAARRRLHEIEGVQDLPDDVIERLQRGAFDIGARISPEILDDERREHLAQRVERVRAFRKVQKEMMSAARHAVLSARSEPGSDPEIV
;
A
#
# COMPACT_ATOMS: atom_id res chain seq x y z
N ALA A 1 6.15 36.50 1.53
CA ALA A 1 7.34 36.01 0.81
C ALA A 1 7.07 35.85 -0.68
N PHE A 2 6.23 34.89 -1.12
CA PHE A 2 5.95 34.66 -2.55
C PHE A 2 5.38 35.88 -3.30
N GLY A 3 4.46 36.65 -2.69
CA GLY A 3 3.91 37.86 -3.32
C GLY A 3 4.91 39.00 -3.48
N LEU A 4 5.93 39.09 -2.61
CA LEU A 4 6.95 40.15 -2.65
C LEU A 4 8.03 39.82 -3.70
N ILE A 5 8.37 38.53 -3.84
CA ILE A 5 9.25 38.01 -4.88
C ILE A 5 8.61 38.13 -6.27
N GLY A 6 7.30 37.91 -6.39
CA GLY A 6 6.57 38.11 -7.65
C GLY A 6 6.55 39.57 -8.11
N LEU A 7 6.61 40.51 -7.16
CA LEU A 7 6.64 41.95 -7.44
C LEU A 7 8.04 42.42 -7.88
N GLU A 8 9.09 41.90 -7.24
CA GLU A 8 10.51 42.06 -7.64
C GLU A 8 10.79 41.48 -9.04
N LEU A 9 10.13 40.38 -9.41
CA LEU A 9 10.24 39.82 -10.76
C LEU A 9 9.71 40.80 -11.82
N HIS A 10 8.55 41.43 -11.55
CA HIS A 10 7.93 42.37 -12.47
C HIS A 10 8.77 43.63 -12.71
N THR A 11 9.47 44.12 -11.68
CA THR A 11 10.35 45.28 -11.77
C THR A 11 11.63 45.00 -12.56
N VAL A 12 12.19 43.78 -12.46
CA VAL A 12 13.35 43.34 -13.25
C VAL A 12 12.99 43.13 -14.73
N PHE A 13 11.83 42.53 -15.02
CA PHE A 13 11.34 42.37 -16.40
C PHE A 13 11.03 43.71 -17.09
N GLY A 14 10.62 44.73 -16.33
CA GLY A 14 10.33 46.07 -16.86
C GLY A 14 11.56 46.89 -17.28
N THR A 15 12.77 46.53 -16.83
CA THR A 15 14.00 47.31 -17.05
C THR A 15 15.01 46.65 -17.99
N ALA A 16 14.87 45.35 -18.30
CA ALA A 16 15.89 44.57 -19.00
C ALA A 16 15.65 44.31 -20.50
N GLY A 17 14.50 44.70 -21.07
CA GLY A 17 14.24 44.76 -22.52
C GLY A 17 14.73 43.55 -23.33
N ASP A 18 15.86 43.70 -24.03
CA ASP A 18 16.43 42.70 -24.95
C ASP A 18 17.33 41.63 -24.30
N ARG A 19 17.84 41.85 -23.08
CA ARG A 19 18.73 40.87 -22.38
C ARG A 19 17.97 39.81 -21.58
N VAL A 20 16.66 39.99 -21.44
CA VAL A 20 15.78 39.07 -20.70
C VAL A 20 15.85 37.64 -21.26
N TRP A 21 15.94 37.49 -22.58
CA TRP A 21 16.02 36.19 -23.24
C TRP A 21 17.35 35.47 -22.98
N GLU A 22 18.48 36.21 -22.93
CA GLU A 22 19.77 35.64 -22.54
C GLU A 22 19.79 35.25 -21.07
N MET A 23 19.23 36.07 -20.18
CA MET A 23 19.13 35.76 -18.74
C MET A 23 18.23 34.55 -18.48
N ILE A 24 17.12 34.40 -19.21
CA ILE A 24 16.29 33.19 -19.18
C ILE A 24 17.08 31.97 -19.68
N GLY A 25 17.88 32.13 -20.75
CA GLY A 25 18.74 31.06 -21.26
C GLY A 25 19.73 30.55 -20.22
N TRP A 26 20.45 31.46 -19.56
CA TRP A 26 21.37 31.12 -18.48
C TRP A 26 20.65 30.52 -17.26
N GLY A 27 19.50 31.08 -16.87
CA GLY A 27 18.69 30.54 -15.77
C GLY A 27 18.17 29.13 -16.06
N LEU A 28 17.74 28.86 -17.28
CA LEU A 28 17.31 27.53 -17.72
C LEU A 28 18.49 26.55 -17.78
N LEU A 29 19.66 26.99 -18.25
CA LEU A 29 20.87 26.18 -18.29
C LEU A 29 21.32 25.79 -16.87
N VAL A 30 21.35 26.74 -15.94
CA VAL A 30 21.65 26.46 -14.52
C VAL A 30 20.61 25.52 -13.92
N ALA A 31 19.32 25.73 -14.20
CA ALA A 31 18.27 24.81 -13.75
C ALA A 31 18.48 23.39 -14.32
N ALA A 32 18.82 23.26 -15.60
CA ALA A 32 19.10 21.98 -16.24
C ALA A 32 20.33 21.30 -15.62
N VAL A 33 21.41 22.04 -15.35
CA VAL A 33 22.61 21.53 -14.66
C VAL A 33 22.27 21.05 -13.25
N VAL A 34 21.53 21.84 -12.48
CA VAL A 34 21.11 21.46 -11.11
C VAL A 34 20.23 20.22 -11.12
N ILE A 35 19.29 20.13 -12.06
CA ILE A 35 18.46 18.94 -12.26
C ILE A 35 19.34 17.75 -12.63
N GLY A 36 20.26 17.92 -13.58
CA GLY A 36 21.19 16.88 -14.03
C GLY A 36 22.08 16.35 -12.90
N VAL A 37 22.71 17.23 -12.11
CA VAL A 37 23.52 16.86 -10.93
C VAL A 37 22.66 16.10 -9.93
N ARG A 38 21.40 16.50 -9.75
CA ARG A 38 20.48 15.80 -8.85
C ARG A 38 20.17 14.38 -9.36
N PHE A 39 19.88 14.22 -10.64
CA PHE A 39 19.70 12.89 -11.25
C PHE A 39 20.97 12.05 -11.16
N LEU A 40 22.14 12.66 -11.36
CA LEU A 40 23.44 12.00 -11.28
C LEU A 40 23.73 11.44 -9.88
N TRP A 41 23.22 12.06 -8.81
CA TRP A 41 23.31 11.51 -7.45
C TRP A 41 22.17 10.55 -7.07
N LEU A 42 20.96 10.76 -7.62
CA LEU A 42 19.82 9.87 -7.38
C LEU A 42 19.99 8.47 -7.99
N LEU A 43 20.59 8.38 -9.18
CA LEU A 43 20.79 7.10 -9.87
C LEU A 43 21.77 6.16 -9.11
N PRO A 44 22.95 6.62 -8.64
CA PRO A 44 23.83 5.81 -7.79
C PRO A 44 23.24 5.50 -6.42
N ALA A 45 22.54 6.45 -5.79
CA ALA A 45 21.94 6.24 -4.47
C ALA A 45 20.86 5.15 -4.51
N SER A 46 20.00 5.18 -5.54
CA SER A 46 18.99 4.15 -5.75
C SER A 46 19.60 2.78 -6.09
N TRP A 47 20.66 2.77 -6.92
CA TRP A 47 21.40 1.53 -7.22
C TRP A 47 22.15 0.96 -6.00
N LEU A 48 22.73 1.82 -5.16
CA LEU A 48 23.46 1.43 -3.96
C LEU A 48 22.51 0.90 -2.88
N ALA A 49 21.34 1.52 -2.71
CA ALA A 49 20.28 1.01 -1.84
C ALA A 49 19.87 -0.42 -2.24
N GLN A 50 19.66 -0.68 -3.54
CA GLN A 50 19.35 -2.03 -4.04
C GLN A 50 20.46 -3.05 -3.71
N ARG A 51 21.72 -2.64 -3.78
CA ARG A 51 22.87 -3.52 -3.50
C ARG A 51 23.02 -3.84 -2.01
N LEU A 52 22.66 -2.91 -1.12
CA LEU A 52 22.72 -3.10 0.33
C LEU A 52 21.54 -3.94 0.86
N HIS A 53 20.33 -3.76 0.33
CA HIS A 53 19.16 -4.53 0.76
C HIS A 53 19.24 -6.04 0.44
N LYS A 54 19.99 -6.43 -0.60
CA LYS A 54 20.26 -7.85 -0.88
C LYS A 54 21.06 -8.57 0.23
N LYS A 55 21.61 -7.83 1.21
CA LYS A 55 22.44 -8.38 2.30
C LYS A 55 21.79 -8.35 3.68
N ARG A 56 20.59 -7.79 3.85
CA ARG A 56 20.02 -7.56 5.19
C ARG A 56 18.58 -8.03 5.28
N ASP A 57 18.48 -9.31 5.58
CA ASP A 57 17.25 -10.02 5.96
C ASP A 57 17.13 -9.90 7.50
N VAL A 58 16.80 -8.71 8.01
CA VAL A 58 16.55 -8.51 9.45
C VAL A 58 15.50 -7.41 9.63
N ALA A 59 14.33 -7.88 10.09
CA ALA A 59 13.32 -7.21 10.90
C ALA A 59 13.56 -5.73 11.25
N GLU A 60 12.81 -4.83 10.61
CA GLU A 60 12.25 -3.59 11.18
C GLU A 60 11.44 -2.87 10.09
N ASP A 61 10.41 -2.11 10.50
CA ASP A 61 9.43 -1.33 9.72
C ASP A 61 10.04 -0.25 8.81
N ILE A 62 10.98 -0.63 7.94
CA ILE A 62 11.64 0.24 6.97
C ILE A 62 10.96 0.00 5.63
N PRO A 63 10.54 1.04 4.88
CA PRO A 63 9.83 0.90 3.60
C PRO A 63 10.53 -0.14 2.72
N THR A 64 9.87 -1.28 2.56
CA THR A 64 10.45 -2.57 2.17
C THR A 64 10.77 -2.65 0.68
N SER A 65 10.36 -1.64 -0.10
CA SER A 65 10.62 -1.57 -1.54
C SER A 65 11.56 -0.42 -1.89
N TRP A 66 12.58 -0.70 -2.71
CA TRP A 66 13.44 0.33 -3.33
C TRP A 66 12.63 1.42 -4.05
N ARG A 67 11.42 1.05 -4.50
CA ARG A 67 10.46 1.95 -5.16
C ARG A 67 9.92 2.98 -4.18
N GLU A 68 9.58 2.56 -2.96
CA GLU A 68 9.13 3.45 -1.87
C GLU A 68 10.25 4.36 -1.41
N THR A 69 11.49 3.86 -1.28
CA THR A 69 12.66 4.70 -0.99
C THR A 69 12.86 5.78 -2.05
N VAL A 70 12.75 5.42 -3.33
CA VAL A 70 12.86 6.37 -4.45
C VAL A 70 11.74 7.39 -4.42
N VAL A 71 10.50 6.96 -4.20
CA VAL A 71 9.34 7.87 -4.08
C VAL A 71 9.48 8.79 -2.87
N MET A 72 9.93 8.29 -1.72
CA MET A 72 10.18 9.06 -0.51
C MET A 72 11.28 10.11 -0.70
N TRP A 73 12.40 9.74 -1.33
CA TRP A 73 13.46 10.68 -1.72
C TRP A 73 12.98 11.70 -2.76
N TRP A 74 12.11 11.30 -3.67
CA TRP A 74 11.53 12.18 -4.69
C TRP A 74 10.50 13.15 -4.13
N ALA A 75 9.70 12.70 -3.17
CA ALA A 75 8.69 13.47 -2.44
C ALA A 75 9.31 14.34 -1.32
N GLY A 76 10.57 14.09 -0.95
CA GLY A 76 11.27 14.74 0.18
C GLY A 76 11.21 16.26 0.18
N MET A 77 11.06 16.82 1.39
CA MET A 77 10.81 18.23 1.74
C MET A 77 11.54 19.24 0.85
N ARG A 78 10.81 19.98 0.03
CA ARG A 78 11.36 21.08 -0.76
C ARG A 78 10.57 22.34 -0.51
N GLY A 79 11.30 23.43 -0.32
CA GLY A 79 10.75 24.76 -0.13
C GLY A 79 11.60 25.56 0.82
N VAL A 80 11.88 25.04 2.02
CA VAL A 80 12.50 25.84 3.09
C VAL A 80 14.01 26.01 2.89
N ALA A 81 14.75 24.93 2.63
CA ALA A 81 16.22 25.01 2.52
C ALA A 81 16.68 25.86 1.33
N SER A 82 16.04 25.73 0.16
CA SER A 82 16.39 26.54 -1.02
C SER A 82 15.99 28.00 -0.86
N VAL A 83 14.85 28.30 -0.22
CA VAL A 83 14.46 29.68 0.10
C VAL A 83 15.41 30.27 1.14
N ALA A 84 15.82 29.49 2.15
CA ALA A 84 16.81 29.92 3.14
C ALA A 84 18.16 30.23 2.50
N LEU A 85 18.60 29.42 1.52
CA LEU A 85 19.84 29.65 0.77
C LEU A 85 19.76 30.90 -0.11
N ALA A 86 18.60 31.16 -0.73
CA ALA A 86 18.36 32.40 -1.47
C ALA A 86 18.36 33.63 -0.55
N LEU A 87 17.82 33.51 0.66
CA LEU A 87 17.84 34.56 1.69
C LEU A 87 19.20 34.71 2.38
N ALA A 88 20.06 33.71 2.30
CA ALA A 88 21.41 33.71 2.88
C ALA A 88 22.42 34.48 2.01
N ILE A 89 22.05 34.93 0.80
CA ILE A 89 22.92 35.76 -0.04
C ILE A 89 23.13 37.12 0.68
N PRO A 90 24.38 37.47 1.08
CA PRO A 90 24.67 38.69 1.81
C PRO A 90 24.24 39.94 1.06
N LEU A 91 23.71 40.94 1.79
CA LEU A 91 23.35 42.24 1.21
C LEU A 91 24.60 43.06 0.83
N THR A 92 25.71 42.79 1.51
CA THR A 92 26.98 43.50 1.37
C THR A 92 28.13 42.51 1.32
N THR A 93 29.19 42.85 0.60
CA THR A 93 30.47 42.13 0.60
C THR A 93 31.23 42.38 1.91
N ASP A 94 32.27 41.60 2.19
CA ASP A 94 33.15 41.80 3.36
C ASP A 94 33.85 43.18 3.37
N ALA A 95 33.87 43.86 2.21
CA ALA A 95 34.37 45.22 2.04
C ALA A 95 33.31 46.32 2.35
N GLY A 96 32.06 45.95 2.61
CA GLY A 96 30.95 46.88 2.90
C GLY A 96 30.17 47.36 1.67
N ASP A 97 30.63 47.03 0.45
CA ASP A 97 29.96 47.40 -0.80
C ASP A 97 28.77 46.48 -1.10
N ALA A 98 27.76 47.00 -1.82
CA ALA A 98 26.61 46.22 -2.27
C ALA A 98 27.06 45.02 -3.14
N PHE A 99 26.44 43.86 -2.91
CA PHE A 99 26.84 42.64 -3.60
C PHE A 99 26.58 42.73 -5.12
N PRO A 100 27.62 42.63 -5.97
CA PRO A 100 27.45 42.79 -7.41
C PRO A 100 26.63 41.63 -7.99
N GLY A 101 25.62 41.95 -8.79
CA GLY A 101 24.77 40.97 -9.48
C GLY A 101 23.86 40.13 -8.57
N ARG A 102 23.56 40.64 -7.37
CA ARG A 102 22.65 39.98 -6.42
C ARG A 102 21.28 39.71 -7.02
N ASP A 103 20.70 40.69 -7.70
CA ASP A 103 19.34 40.57 -8.23
C ASP A 103 19.27 39.52 -9.34
N GLU A 104 20.34 39.37 -10.14
CA GLU A 104 20.48 38.28 -11.11
C GLU A 104 20.57 36.90 -10.42
N LEU A 105 21.35 36.77 -9.34
CA LEU A 105 21.47 35.52 -8.60
C LEU A 105 20.17 35.12 -7.91
N VAL A 106 19.46 36.10 -7.32
CA VAL A 106 18.15 35.88 -6.70
C VAL A 106 17.12 35.47 -7.76
N PHE A 107 17.15 36.11 -8.94
CA PHE A 107 16.30 35.74 -10.08
C PHE A 107 16.58 34.30 -10.54
N ILE A 108 17.85 33.92 -10.72
CA ILE A 108 18.24 32.56 -11.12
C ILE A 108 17.83 31.54 -10.04
N ALA A 109 18.09 31.82 -8.76
CA ALA A 109 17.69 30.94 -7.67
C ALA A 109 16.18 30.73 -7.63
N PHE A 110 15.41 31.80 -7.85
CA PHE A 110 13.95 31.73 -7.94
C PHE A 110 13.48 30.91 -9.15
N CYS A 111 14.05 31.13 -10.33
CA CYS A 111 13.76 30.32 -11.53
C CYS A 111 14.05 28.84 -11.28
N VAL A 112 15.19 28.51 -10.67
CA VAL A 112 15.55 27.12 -10.32
C VAL A 112 14.55 26.52 -9.33
N ILE A 113 14.13 27.27 -8.30
CA ILE A 113 13.12 26.82 -7.33
C ILE A 113 11.78 26.60 -8.03
N MET A 114 11.32 27.54 -8.86
CA MET A 114 10.04 27.42 -9.56
C MET A 114 10.03 26.22 -10.51
N VAL A 115 11.07 26.07 -11.34
CA VAL A 115 11.20 24.95 -12.28
C VAL A 115 11.26 23.62 -11.52
N THR A 116 12.03 23.54 -10.43
CA THR A 116 12.11 22.29 -9.66
C THR A 116 10.78 21.95 -8.98
N LEU A 117 10.09 22.91 -8.37
CA LEU A 117 8.77 22.71 -7.76
C LEU A 117 7.71 22.26 -8.78
N VAL A 118 7.63 22.94 -9.93
CA VAL A 118 6.66 22.60 -10.98
C VAL A 118 7.00 21.25 -11.61
N PHE A 119 8.25 21.06 -12.03
CA PHE A 119 8.67 19.80 -12.65
C PHE A 119 8.46 18.61 -11.72
N GLN A 120 8.80 18.74 -10.44
CA GLN A 120 8.66 17.64 -9.48
C GLN A 120 7.23 17.42 -9.01
N GLY A 121 6.45 18.50 -8.83
CA GLY A 121 5.02 18.40 -8.53
C GLY A 121 4.26 17.65 -9.63
N LEU A 122 4.58 17.90 -10.90
CA LEU A 122 3.97 17.19 -12.03
C LEU A 122 4.56 15.79 -12.25
N THR A 123 5.85 15.58 -11.96
CA THR A 123 6.52 14.28 -12.17
C THR A 123 6.18 13.28 -11.07
N LEU A 124 5.85 13.72 -9.85
CA LEU A 124 5.56 12.81 -8.73
C LEU A 124 4.38 11.86 -9.01
N PRO A 125 3.19 12.31 -9.46
CA PRO A 125 2.09 11.38 -9.78
C PRO A 125 2.45 10.39 -10.89
N TRP A 126 3.21 10.84 -11.90
CA TRP A 126 3.68 9.98 -12.98
C TRP A 126 4.67 8.94 -12.46
N LEU A 127 5.62 9.34 -11.63
CA LEU A 127 6.65 8.47 -11.05
C LEU A 127 6.04 7.42 -10.11
N VAL A 128 5.10 7.82 -9.26
CA VAL A 128 4.35 6.90 -8.37
C VAL A 128 3.59 5.86 -9.19
N ARG A 129 2.87 6.29 -10.24
CA ARG A 129 2.15 5.38 -11.15
C ARG A 129 3.10 4.45 -11.90
N ARG A 130 4.24 4.95 -12.37
CA ARG A 130 5.20 4.18 -13.18
C ARG A 130 5.97 3.15 -12.36
N LEU A 131 6.35 3.51 -11.13
CA LEU A 131 7.00 2.61 -10.18
C LEU A 131 5.99 1.64 -9.54
N GLY A 132 4.69 1.91 -9.64
CA GLY A 132 3.66 1.05 -9.07
C GLY A 132 3.78 0.98 -7.54
N VAL A 133 4.24 2.07 -6.91
CA VAL A 133 4.20 2.22 -5.45
C VAL A 133 2.75 2.46 -5.08
N ARG A 134 2.02 1.35 -4.91
CA ARG A 134 0.82 1.32 -4.10
C ARG A 134 1.29 1.01 -2.69
N ALA A 135 0.66 1.61 -1.69
CA ALA A 135 0.75 1.03 -0.35
C ALA A 135 0.30 -0.42 -0.54
N ASP A 136 1.21 -1.38 -0.38
CA ASP A 136 0.97 -2.79 -0.71
C ASP A 136 0.13 -3.45 0.38
N THR A 137 -0.83 -2.70 0.90
CA THR A 137 -1.70 -3.08 2.01
C THR A 137 -2.48 -4.34 1.66
N ASP A 138 -2.78 -4.59 0.39
CA ASP A 138 -3.51 -5.79 -0.02
C ASP A 138 -2.60 -7.03 -0.04
N ALA A 139 -1.35 -6.94 -0.49
CA ALA A 139 -0.43 -8.09 -0.44
C ALA A 139 0.06 -8.37 0.98
N GLU A 140 0.35 -7.33 1.76
CA GLU A 140 0.66 -7.45 3.19
C GLU A 140 -0.49 -8.10 3.95
N ARG A 141 -1.74 -7.66 3.74
CA ARG A 141 -2.93 -8.29 4.33
C ARG A 141 -3.08 -9.76 3.95
N GLN A 142 -2.80 -10.12 2.69
CA GLN A 142 -2.85 -11.53 2.26
C GLN A 142 -1.80 -12.38 2.97
N ILE A 143 -0.59 -11.84 3.15
CA ILE A 143 0.48 -12.53 3.87
C ILE A 143 0.12 -12.67 5.36
N GLU A 144 -0.38 -11.61 5.99
CA GLU A 144 -0.88 -11.63 7.37
C GLU A 144 -2.00 -12.65 7.55
N HIS A 145 -2.95 -12.70 6.61
CA HIS A 145 -4.06 -13.65 6.62
C HIS A 145 -3.61 -15.11 6.51
N ASP A 146 -2.73 -15.42 5.54
CA ASP A 146 -2.19 -16.78 5.40
C ASP A 146 -1.35 -17.18 6.61
N LEU A 147 -0.57 -16.25 7.17
CA LEU A 147 0.19 -16.48 8.40
C LEU A 147 -0.74 -16.77 9.59
N ALA A 148 -1.82 -15.99 9.71
CA ALA A 148 -2.81 -16.15 10.76
C ALA A 148 -3.51 -17.52 10.69
N ILE A 149 -3.88 -17.98 9.49
CA ILE A 149 -4.46 -19.32 9.27
C ILE A 149 -3.45 -20.40 9.66
N ARG A 150 -2.20 -20.27 9.22
CA ARG A 150 -1.14 -21.24 9.56
C ARG A 150 -0.90 -21.31 11.05
N ALA A 151 -0.87 -20.18 11.74
CA ALA A 151 -0.68 -20.10 13.19
C ALA A 151 -1.84 -20.78 13.94
N ALA A 152 -3.09 -20.44 13.61
CA ALA A 152 -4.27 -21.06 14.20
C ALA A 152 -4.32 -22.58 13.96
N LYS A 153 -3.99 -23.01 12.74
CA LYS A 153 -3.94 -24.43 12.38
C LYS A 153 -2.84 -25.19 13.13
N ALA A 154 -1.66 -24.58 13.28
CA ALA A 154 -0.56 -25.17 14.05
C ALA A 154 -0.92 -25.31 15.54
N ALA A 155 -1.54 -24.28 16.13
CA ALA A 155 -2.03 -24.32 17.51
C ALA A 155 -3.09 -25.41 17.71
N ARG A 156 -4.09 -25.49 16.82
CA ARG A 156 -5.12 -26.55 16.86
C ARG A 156 -4.54 -27.95 16.69
N ARG A 157 -3.57 -28.12 15.78
CA ARG A 157 -2.92 -29.42 15.57
C ARG A 157 -2.18 -29.86 16.83
N ARG A 158 -1.45 -28.96 17.49
CA ARG A 158 -0.79 -29.26 18.76
C ARG A 158 -1.77 -29.60 19.87
N LEU A 159 -2.90 -28.90 19.95
CA LEU A 159 -3.94 -29.24 20.93
C LEU A 159 -4.48 -30.66 20.72
N HIS A 160 -4.76 -31.04 19.46
CA HIS A 160 -5.22 -32.40 19.13
C HIS A 160 -4.17 -33.48 19.45
N GLU A 161 -2.88 -33.19 19.30
CA GLU A 161 -1.81 -34.10 19.71
C GLU A 161 -1.78 -34.27 21.24
N ILE A 162 -2.04 -33.21 22.01
CA ILE A 162 -2.06 -33.24 23.48
C ILE A 162 -3.28 -34.02 23.99
N GLU A 163 -4.45 -33.80 23.40
CA GLU A 163 -5.70 -34.53 23.70
C GLU A 163 -5.57 -36.04 23.46
N GLY A 164 -4.76 -36.46 22.49
CA GLY A 164 -4.49 -37.88 22.24
C GLY A 164 -3.58 -38.56 23.27
N VAL A 165 -2.89 -37.80 24.13
CA VAL A 165 -1.90 -38.31 25.09
C VAL A 165 -2.33 -38.07 26.54
N GLN A 166 -3.04 -36.97 26.79
CA GLN A 166 -3.53 -36.59 28.10
C GLN A 166 -5.05 -36.55 28.09
N ASP A 167 -5.65 -37.08 29.15
CA ASP A 167 -7.09 -36.99 29.35
C ASP A 167 -7.39 -35.60 29.95
N LEU A 168 -7.83 -34.67 29.10
CA LEU A 168 -8.23 -33.33 29.52
C LEU A 168 -9.75 -33.27 29.67
N PRO A 169 -10.28 -32.57 30.69
CA PRO A 169 -11.69 -32.25 30.77
C PRO A 169 -12.19 -31.48 29.53
N ASP A 170 -13.41 -31.78 29.08
CA ASP A 170 -14.03 -31.17 27.89
C ASP A 170 -14.06 -29.63 27.94
N ASP A 171 -14.28 -29.05 29.13
CA ASP A 171 -14.31 -27.60 29.33
C ASP A 171 -12.94 -26.94 29.12
N VAL A 172 -11.86 -27.65 29.46
CA VAL A 172 -10.48 -27.20 29.24
C VAL A 172 -10.14 -27.30 27.75
N ILE A 173 -10.53 -28.38 27.09
CA ILE A 173 -10.35 -28.57 25.64
C ILE A 173 -11.06 -27.45 24.88
N GLU A 174 -12.32 -27.17 25.20
CA GLU A 174 -13.10 -26.13 24.53
C GLU A 174 -12.45 -24.74 24.71
N ARG A 175 -11.95 -24.45 25.92
CA ARG A 175 -11.26 -23.19 26.19
C ARG A 175 -9.94 -23.05 25.43
N LEU A 176 -9.17 -24.13 25.31
CA LEU A 176 -7.93 -24.16 24.55
C LEU A 176 -8.18 -24.08 23.03
N GLN A 177 -9.25 -24.68 22.54
CA GLN A 177 -9.67 -24.55 21.14
C GLN A 177 -10.00 -23.09 20.79
N ARG A 178 -10.75 -22.39 21.66
CA ARG A 178 -10.99 -20.95 21.49
C ARG A 178 -9.69 -20.15 21.52
N GLY A 179 -8.78 -20.47 22.45
CA GLY A 179 -7.46 -19.82 22.51
C GLY A 179 -6.63 -20.02 21.25
N ALA A 180 -6.65 -21.22 20.65
CA ALA A 180 -5.96 -21.50 19.39
C ALA A 180 -6.53 -20.69 18.22
N PHE A 181 -7.84 -20.45 18.21
CA PHE A 181 -8.50 -19.59 17.24
C PHE A 181 -8.17 -18.10 17.46
N ASP A 182 -8.20 -17.65 18.71
CA ASP A 182 -7.89 -16.26 19.09
C ASP A 182 -6.47 -15.84 18.68
N ILE A 183 -5.52 -16.79 18.65
CA ILE A 183 -4.15 -16.54 18.16
C ILE A 183 -4.18 -16.10 16.68
N GLY A 184 -4.96 -16.76 15.83
CA GLY A 184 -5.12 -16.36 14.43
C GLY A 184 -5.86 -15.03 14.31
N ALA A 185 -6.95 -14.86 15.06
CA ALA A 185 -7.77 -13.64 15.04
C ALA A 185 -7.00 -12.37 15.45
N ARG A 186 -6.01 -12.49 16.34
CA ARG A 186 -5.13 -11.36 16.72
C ARG A 186 -4.18 -10.92 15.60
N ILE A 187 -3.83 -11.84 14.70
CA ILE A 187 -2.95 -11.56 13.56
C ILE A 187 -3.78 -11.01 12.39
N SER A 188 -4.91 -11.66 12.07
CA SER A 188 -5.86 -11.18 11.05
C SER A 188 -7.30 -11.35 11.54
N PRO A 189 -8.03 -10.24 11.81
CA PRO A 189 -9.44 -10.29 12.22
C PRO A 189 -10.37 -10.92 11.18
N GLU A 190 -9.98 -10.92 9.90
CA GLU A 190 -10.78 -11.46 8.78
C GLU A 190 -11.00 -12.97 8.87
N ILE A 191 -10.18 -13.69 9.64
CA ILE A 191 -10.37 -15.13 9.90
C ILE A 191 -11.74 -15.41 10.54
N LEU A 192 -12.28 -14.48 11.34
CA LEU A 192 -13.63 -14.64 11.91
C LEU A 192 -14.72 -14.68 10.84
N ASP A 193 -14.55 -13.88 9.78
CA ASP A 193 -15.53 -13.81 8.70
C ASP A 193 -15.45 -15.04 7.81
N ASP A 194 -14.25 -15.55 7.56
CA ASP A 194 -14.05 -16.79 6.80
C ASP A 194 -14.63 -18.01 7.53
N GLU A 195 -14.42 -18.13 8.85
CA GLU A 195 -15.01 -19.22 9.63
C GLU A 195 -16.55 -19.15 9.63
N ARG A 196 -17.13 -17.94 9.77
CA ARG A 196 -18.58 -17.76 9.62
C ARG A 196 -19.07 -18.18 8.24
N ARG A 197 -18.36 -17.80 7.18
CA ARG A 197 -18.70 -18.18 5.79
C ARG A 197 -18.66 -19.69 5.59
N GLU A 198 -17.63 -20.37 6.11
CA GLU A 198 -17.54 -21.83 6.08
C GLU A 198 -18.70 -22.50 6.83
N HIS A 199 -19.04 -22.03 8.03
CA HIS A 199 -20.17 -22.55 8.80
C HIS A 199 -21.50 -22.39 8.06
N LEU A 200 -21.72 -21.24 7.42
CA LEU A 200 -22.90 -21.00 6.59
C LEU A 200 -22.93 -21.94 5.37
N ALA A 201 -21.79 -22.11 4.69
CA ALA A 201 -21.67 -23.00 3.54
C ALA A 201 -21.99 -24.45 3.92
N GLN A 202 -21.43 -24.95 5.03
CA GLN A 202 -21.72 -26.29 5.55
C GLN A 202 -23.19 -26.47 5.93
N ARG A 203 -23.84 -25.45 6.52
CA ARG A 203 -25.29 -25.51 6.83
C ARG A 203 -26.11 -25.65 5.56
N VAL A 204 -25.81 -24.85 4.54
CA VAL A 204 -26.49 -24.91 3.25
C VAL A 204 -26.30 -26.29 2.60
N GLU A 205 -25.09 -26.84 2.67
CA GLU A 205 -24.77 -28.17 2.15
C GLU A 205 -25.54 -29.28 2.87
N ARG A 206 -25.57 -29.27 4.21
CA ARG A 206 -26.36 -30.22 5.01
C ARG A 206 -27.84 -30.16 4.68
N VAL A 207 -28.41 -28.95 4.56
CA VAL A 207 -29.82 -28.77 4.18
C VAL A 207 -30.08 -29.32 2.78
N ARG A 208 -29.15 -29.09 1.85
CA ARG A 208 -29.25 -29.62 0.48
C ARG A 208 -29.19 -31.15 0.47
N ALA A 209 -28.29 -31.75 1.24
CA ALA A 209 -28.18 -33.20 1.39
C ALA A 209 -29.47 -33.79 1.99
N PHE A 210 -29.98 -33.20 3.07
CA PHE A 210 -31.23 -33.62 3.70
C PHE A 210 -32.42 -33.59 2.72
N ARG A 211 -32.59 -32.48 1.98
CA ARG A 211 -33.65 -32.35 0.97
C ARG A 211 -33.52 -33.38 -0.14
N LYS A 212 -32.29 -33.74 -0.54
CA LYS A 212 -32.05 -34.78 -1.55
C LYS A 212 -32.54 -36.14 -1.06
N VAL A 213 -32.14 -36.54 0.15
CA VAL A 213 -32.57 -37.81 0.77
C VAL A 213 -34.09 -37.84 0.95
N GLN A 214 -34.68 -36.77 1.46
CA GLN A 214 -36.12 -36.68 1.65
C GLN A 214 -36.88 -36.84 0.32
N LYS A 215 -36.36 -36.25 -0.77
CA LYS A 215 -36.95 -36.39 -2.11
C LYS A 215 -36.89 -37.83 -2.62
N GLU A 216 -35.77 -38.52 -2.43
CA GLU A 216 -35.62 -39.94 -2.79
C GLU A 216 -36.58 -40.83 -1.99
N MET A 217 -36.70 -40.60 -0.67
CA MET A 217 -37.65 -41.31 0.20
C MET A 217 -39.10 -41.12 -0.27
N MET A 218 -39.51 -39.89 -0.55
CA MET A 218 -40.86 -39.59 -1.03
C MET A 218 -41.15 -40.21 -2.40
N SER A 219 -40.14 -40.27 -3.27
CA SER A 219 -40.24 -40.94 -4.58
C SER A 219 -40.46 -42.44 -4.41
N ALA A 220 -39.71 -43.08 -3.51
CA ALA A 220 -39.86 -44.51 -3.21
C ALA A 220 -41.24 -44.81 -2.60
N ALA A 221 -41.69 -44.00 -1.63
CA ALA A 221 -43.01 -44.13 -1.04
C ALA A 221 -44.12 -44.01 -2.09
N ARG A 222 -44.03 -43.03 -3.00
CA ARG A 222 -44.99 -42.85 -4.09
C ARG A 222 -45.02 -44.05 -5.04
N HIS A 223 -43.86 -44.61 -5.37
CA HIS A 223 -43.79 -45.81 -6.20
C HIS A 223 -44.47 -47.01 -5.54
N ALA A 224 -44.27 -47.22 -4.24
CA ALA A 224 -44.90 -48.31 -3.51
C ALA A 224 -46.43 -48.18 -3.45
N VAL A 225 -46.95 -46.96 -3.26
CA VAL A 225 -48.40 -46.71 -3.29
C VAL A 225 -48.97 -46.97 -4.69
N LEU A 226 -48.28 -46.50 -5.74
CA LEU A 226 -48.71 -46.73 -7.12
C LEU A 226 -48.67 -48.21 -7.51
N SER A 227 -47.68 -48.98 -7.04
CA SER A 227 -47.62 -50.42 -7.31
C SER A 227 -48.74 -51.17 -6.60
N ALA A 228 -49.04 -50.83 -5.34
CA ALA A 228 -50.14 -51.43 -4.60
C ALA A 228 -51.48 -51.22 -5.31
N ARG A 229 -51.70 -50.05 -5.92
CA ARG A 229 -52.91 -49.76 -6.71
C ARG A 229 -53.06 -50.65 -7.95
N SER A 230 -51.97 -51.20 -8.48
CA SER A 230 -51.97 -52.06 -9.67
C SER A 230 -52.13 -53.56 -9.38
N GLU A 231 -52.20 -53.95 -8.09
CA GLU A 231 -52.39 -55.35 -7.71
C GLU A 231 -53.85 -55.80 -7.86
N PRO A 232 -54.12 -57.02 -8.39
CA PRO A 232 -55.48 -57.51 -8.59
C PRO A 232 -56.20 -57.73 -7.26
N GLY A 233 -57.29 -57.00 -7.01
CA GLY A 233 -58.09 -57.10 -5.77
C GLY A 233 -58.05 -55.84 -4.89
N SER A 234 -57.34 -54.80 -5.30
CA SER A 234 -57.21 -53.53 -4.58
C SER A 234 -58.41 -52.60 -4.85
N ASP A 235 -59.07 -52.10 -3.79
CA ASP A 235 -60.17 -51.14 -3.89
C ASP A 235 -59.63 -49.73 -4.23
N PRO A 236 -59.94 -49.16 -5.41
CA PRO A 236 -59.39 -47.87 -5.85
C PRO A 236 -59.89 -46.67 -5.05
N GLU A 237 -60.86 -46.83 -4.14
CA GLU A 237 -61.39 -45.74 -3.30
C GLU A 237 -60.71 -45.61 -1.92
N ILE A 238 -59.92 -46.61 -1.49
CA ILE A 238 -59.30 -46.64 -0.14
C ILE A 238 -57.80 -46.25 -0.14
N VAL A 239 -57.12 -46.26 -1.31
CA VAL A 239 -55.67 -46.01 -1.47
C VAL A 239 -55.34 -44.68 -2.13
#